data_AF-A0A7S2LM89-F1
#
_entry.id   AF-A0A7S2LM89-F1
#
_cell.length_a   1.000
_cell.length_b   1.000
_cell.length_c   1.000
_cell.angle_alpha   90.00
_cell.angle_beta   90.00
_cell.angle_gamma   90.00
#
_symmetry.space_group_name_H-M   'P 1'
#
loop_
_entity.id
_entity.type
_entity.pdbx_description
1 polymer ?
#
loop_
_entity_poly.entity_id
_entity_poly.type
_entity_poly.pdbx_seq_one_letter_code
_entity_poly.pdbx_strand_id
1 'polypeptide(L)'
;LSAPAEDGTISRVVLEQVLRQNIARDEDVVKLMRLVRCGGAGGSGDRVDFLHFWQGLDQFYAETAAGHVARGGGCDTIAGMVRFRDGVLQIWRSQGAEDPSLAPISSQLLLGLLAEIKNIAVDPTYWDQVMQAVPTDEGASLTLPEVAEAVCVWLREALKAAPPSDGQPVAGPWLEGCPLSPLPSPMPSSPVASATASVRGMDSLTPNSDLHVAAELLEEIGQCIARDRPHVQRAVARLGAMIEAAGRAMHRWEEEVEALRRTAAMQGQRRQEIEAELHRAHENIDDAARVAGERDEARRRVEALTKEVVDLRDSYAAATDEMARLKARSDDTERQRKDSERMDWHWRGRCEQLERAVEESHGQAQWMRSEIDRWMGESRKRDADVQRLRGRLRAARLMARSSQGAAEEAEACAALLWRERCEHAAEGASAQHE
;
A
#
# COMPACT_ATOMS: atom_id res chain seq x y z
N LEU A 1 10.99 2.70 -0.54
CA LEU A 1 10.91 2.88 0.93
C LEU A 1 10.79 4.38 1.18
N SER A 2 9.61 4.86 1.55
CA SER A 2 9.39 6.29 1.81
C SER A 2 10.20 6.71 3.05
N ALA A 3 10.95 7.80 2.94
CA ALA A 3 11.59 8.43 4.09
C ALA A 3 10.53 8.74 5.17
N PRO A 4 10.84 8.55 6.47
CA PRO A 4 10.00 9.12 7.52
C PRO A 4 9.93 10.63 7.29
N ALA A 5 8.75 11.24 7.49
CA ALA A 5 8.69 12.69 7.45
C ALA A 5 9.38 13.25 8.69
N GLU A 6 10.05 14.38 8.53
CA GLU A 6 10.85 15.08 9.55
C GLU A 6 10.03 15.42 10.83
N ASP A 7 8.72 15.29 10.75
CA ASP A 7 7.73 15.74 11.74
C ASP A 7 7.25 14.64 12.72
N GLY A 8 7.89 13.46 12.76
CA GLY A 8 7.62 12.45 13.81
C GLY A 8 6.21 11.81 13.76
N THR A 9 5.51 11.94 12.64
CA THR A 9 4.15 11.43 12.44
C THR A 9 4.11 10.19 11.52
N ILE A 10 3.28 9.20 11.85
CA ILE A 10 3.04 8.00 11.04
C ILE A 10 1.76 8.14 10.20
N SER A 11 1.78 7.68 8.93
CA SER A 11 0.55 7.64 8.12
C SER A 11 -0.47 6.71 8.76
N ARG A 12 -1.73 7.16 8.79
CA ARG A 12 -2.87 6.44 9.36
C ARG A 12 -3.06 5.07 8.72
N VAL A 13 -2.91 4.98 7.40
CA VAL A 13 -3.03 3.72 6.63
C VAL A 13 -1.95 2.74 7.04
N VAL A 14 -0.70 3.22 7.19
CA VAL A 14 0.44 2.38 7.62
C VAL A 14 0.23 1.89 9.05
N LEU A 15 -0.22 2.77 9.95
CA LEU A 15 -0.54 2.42 11.33
C LEU A 15 -1.67 1.38 11.41
N GLU A 16 -2.75 1.54 10.64
CA GLU A 16 -3.86 0.60 10.60
C GLU A 16 -3.42 -0.78 10.11
N GLN A 17 -2.58 -0.84 9.08
CA GLN A 17 -2.02 -2.09 8.56
C GLN A 17 -1.15 -2.80 9.61
N VAL A 18 -0.30 -2.04 10.30
CA VAL A 18 0.54 -2.52 11.41
C VAL A 18 -0.33 -3.10 12.53
N LEU A 19 -1.39 -2.39 12.93
CA LEU A 19 -2.28 -2.83 14.00
C LEU A 19 -3.07 -4.08 13.61
N ARG A 20 -3.57 -4.20 12.38
CA ARG A 20 -4.22 -5.42 11.87
C ARG A 20 -3.35 -6.66 11.89
N GLN A 21 -2.05 -6.49 11.69
CA GLN A 21 -1.11 -7.61 11.69
C GLN A 21 -0.82 -8.15 13.11
N ASN A 22 -1.09 -7.37 14.16
CA ASN A 22 -0.58 -7.65 15.51
C ASN A 22 -1.67 -7.72 16.58
N ILE A 23 -2.75 -6.98 16.39
CA ILE A 23 -3.93 -7.09 17.22
C ILE A 23 -4.82 -8.13 16.55
N ALA A 24 -5.09 -9.22 17.27
CA ALA A 24 -5.72 -10.41 16.71
C ALA A 24 -7.17 -10.21 16.20
N ARG A 25 -7.81 -9.06 16.45
CA ARG A 25 -9.19 -8.77 16.05
C ARG A 25 -9.28 -7.45 15.32
N ASP A 26 -9.87 -7.46 14.12
CA ASP A 26 -10.14 -6.24 13.34
C ASP A 26 -10.98 -5.22 14.12
N GLU A 27 -11.88 -5.69 14.99
CA GLU A 27 -12.70 -4.83 15.85
C GLU A 27 -11.87 -3.97 16.79
N ASP A 28 -10.80 -4.55 17.35
CA ASP A 28 -9.90 -3.87 18.28
C ASP A 28 -9.05 -2.83 17.55
N VAL A 29 -8.66 -3.12 16.30
CA VAL A 29 -7.97 -2.14 15.44
C VAL A 29 -8.89 -0.97 15.10
N VAL A 30 -10.14 -1.23 14.69
CA VAL A 30 -11.11 -0.16 14.40
C VAL A 30 -11.44 0.66 15.65
N LYS A 31 -11.40 0.02 16.83
CA LYS A 31 -11.58 0.69 18.13
C LYS A 31 -10.38 1.57 18.47
N LEU A 32 -9.16 1.04 18.39
CA LEU A 32 -7.92 1.76 18.62
C LEU A 32 -7.76 2.94 17.65
N MET A 33 -8.02 2.73 16.35
CA MET A 33 -7.97 3.79 15.33
C MET A 33 -9.05 4.88 15.53
N ARG A 34 -10.12 4.61 16.29
CA ARG A 34 -11.09 5.63 16.73
C ARG A 34 -10.59 6.43 17.92
N LEU A 35 -9.83 5.80 18.82
CA LEU A 35 -9.27 6.43 20.03
C LEU A 35 -8.07 7.31 19.69
N VAL A 36 -7.29 6.95 18.67
CA VAL A 36 -6.14 7.70 18.13
C VAL A 36 -6.58 8.98 17.37
N ARG A 37 -7.80 9.49 17.59
CA ARG A 37 -8.36 10.66 16.88
C ARG A 37 -7.41 11.85 16.91
N CYS A 38 -7.14 12.39 15.72
CA CYS A 38 -6.23 13.51 15.46
C CYS A 38 -6.52 14.71 16.38
N GLY A 39 -5.74 14.87 17.45
CA GLY A 39 -5.69 16.11 18.20
C GLY A 39 -4.95 17.15 17.39
N GLY A 40 -5.70 17.83 16.54
CA GLY A 40 -5.19 18.91 15.71
C GLY A 40 -6.35 19.51 14.94
N ALA A 41 -6.92 20.59 15.47
CA ALA A 41 -7.90 21.40 14.77
C ALA A 41 -7.23 22.07 13.55
N GLY A 42 -7.05 21.32 12.45
CA GLY A 42 -6.59 21.88 11.17
C GLY A 42 -5.56 21.06 10.38
N GLY A 43 -4.99 19.98 10.93
CA GLY A 43 -4.03 19.13 10.21
C GLY A 43 -4.73 18.04 9.39
N SER A 44 -4.22 17.73 8.19
CA SER A 44 -4.80 16.67 7.34
C SER A 44 -4.88 15.35 8.13
N GLY A 45 -6.09 14.80 8.32
CA GLY A 45 -6.39 13.67 9.21
C GLY A 45 -5.82 12.31 8.80
N ASP A 46 -4.74 12.30 8.02
CA ASP A 46 -4.09 11.12 7.47
C ASP A 46 -2.76 10.79 8.16
N ARG A 47 -2.32 11.62 9.11
CA ARG A 47 -1.10 11.38 9.91
C ARG A 47 -1.41 11.41 11.39
N VAL A 48 -0.76 10.52 12.13
CA VAL A 48 -0.91 10.33 13.56
C VAL A 48 0.42 10.68 14.20
N ASP A 49 0.39 11.62 15.14
CA ASP A 49 1.53 11.94 16.01
C ASP A 49 1.74 10.83 17.04
N PHE A 50 3.01 10.52 17.33
CA PHE A 50 3.43 9.51 18.28
C PHE A 50 2.72 9.64 19.63
N LEU A 51 2.60 10.86 20.17
CA LEU A 51 1.91 11.07 21.46
C LEU A 51 0.43 10.70 21.40
N HIS A 52 -0.25 11.04 20.31
CA HIS A 52 -1.66 10.71 20.09
C HIS A 52 -1.89 9.21 19.90
N PHE A 53 -0.96 8.53 19.21
CA PHE A 53 -0.98 7.08 19.10
C PHE A 53 -0.93 6.42 20.47
N TRP A 54 0.02 6.82 21.32
CA TRP A 54 0.17 6.24 22.66
C TRP A 54 -0.99 6.56 23.60
N GLN A 55 -1.54 7.77 23.54
CA GLN A 55 -2.75 8.11 24.30
C GLN A 55 -3.95 7.24 23.87
N GLY A 56 -4.13 7.03 22.57
CA GLY A 56 -5.16 6.13 22.06
C GLY A 56 -4.93 4.68 22.48
N LEU A 57 -3.67 4.24 22.54
CA LEU A 57 -3.28 2.92 23.03
C LEU A 57 -3.55 2.75 24.53
N ASP A 58 -3.26 3.77 25.35
CA ASP A 58 -3.57 3.78 26.78
C ASP A 58 -5.06 3.71 27.05
N GLN A 59 -5.85 4.48 26.31
CA GLN A 59 -7.30 4.47 26.43
C GLN A 59 -7.87 3.12 26.00
N PHE A 60 -7.32 2.53 24.92
CA PHE A 60 -7.70 1.21 24.46
C PHE A 60 -7.41 0.14 25.53
N TYR A 61 -6.23 0.17 26.13
CA TYR A 61 -5.87 -0.77 27.21
C TYR A 61 -6.64 -0.50 28.49
N ALA A 62 -6.93 0.74 28.88
CA ALA A 62 -7.78 1.02 30.02
C ALA A 62 -9.19 0.43 29.83
N GLU A 63 -9.74 0.51 28.62
CA GLU A 63 -11.05 -0.04 28.27
C GLU A 63 -11.05 -1.58 28.15
N THR A 64 -9.94 -2.19 27.71
CA THR A 64 -9.85 -3.67 27.55
C THR A 64 -9.34 -4.38 28.81
N ALA A 65 -8.43 -3.78 29.57
CA ALA A 65 -7.93 -4.29 30.83
C ALA A 65 -9.00 -4.27 31.93
N ALA A 66 -10.04 -3.42 31.81
CA ALA A 66 -11.23 -3.51 32.64
C ALA A 66 -11.92 -4.89 32.58
N GLY A 67 -11.61 -5.72 31.56
CA GLY A 67 -12.11 -7.09 31.41
C GLY A 67 -11.05 -8.21 31.52
N HIS A 68 -9.76 -7.90 31.73
CA HIS A 68 -8.69 -8.91 31.77
C HIS A 68 -7.70 -8.63 32.90
N VAL A 69 -7.99 -9.18 34.08
CA VAL A 69 -7.03 -9.25 35.19
C VAL A 69 -5.97 -10.28 34.83
N ALA A 70 -4.81 -9.81 34.38
CA ALA A 70 -3.65 -10.62 34.02
C ALA A 70 -3.17 -11.45 35.22
N ARG A 71 -3.20 -12.78 35.07
CA ARG A 71 -2.73 -13.74 36.06
C ARG A 71 -1.42 -14.37 35.57
N GLY A 72 -0.31 -13.73 35.92
CA GLY A 72 1.02 -14.34 36.09
C GLY A 72 1.90 -14.53 34.83
N GLY A 73 3.10 -13.94 34.89
CA GLY A 73 4.31 -14.58 34.37
C GLY A 73 4.97 -13.97 33.13
N GLY A 74 5.36 -12.70 33.18
CA GLY A 74 6.24 -12.05 32.19
C GLY A 74 5.55 -10.92 31.41
N CYS A 75 6.29 -9.86 31.07
CA CYS A 75 5.80 -8.90 30.11
C CYS A 75 6.07 -9.44 28.69
N ASP A 76 5.00 -9.55 27.90
CA ASP A 76 5.15 -9.69 26.46
C ASP A 76 5.83 -8.43 25.88
N THR A 77 6.26 -8.48 24.62
CA THR A 77 6.96 -7.38 23.95
C THR A 77 6.18 -6.07 24.02
N ILE A 78 4.85 -6.15 23.95
CA ILE A 78 3.95 -4.98 23.99
C ILE A 78 3.94 -4.38 25.39
N ALA A 79 3.77 -5.18 26.44
CA ALA A 79 3.84 -4.72 27.82
C ALA A 79 5.22 -4.18 28.19
N GLY A 80 6.30 -4.75 27.63
CA GLY A 80 7.65 -4.19 27.76
C GLY A 80 7.79 -2.83 27.07
N MET A 81 7.21 -2.65 25.89
CA MET A 81 7.18 -1.35 25.18
C MET A 81 6.39 -0.28 25.93
N VAL A 82 5.26 -0.65 26.54
CA VAL A 82 4.49 0.25 27.41
C VAL A 82 5.33 0.68 28.61
N ARG A 83 6.02 -0.25 29.28
CA ARG A 83 6.94 0.08 30.38
C ARG A 83 8.09 0.97 29.93
N PHE A 84 8.65 0.72 28.75
CA PHE A 84 9.71 1.56 28.18
C PHE A 84 9.22 2.99 27.98
N ARG A 85 8.07 3.17 27.33
CA ARG A 85 7.45 4.49 27.16
C ARG A 85 7.24 5.18 28.51
N ASP A 86 6.64 4.50 29.47
CA ASP A 86 6.32 5.10 30.76
C ASP A 86 7.58 5.50 31.53
N GLY A 87 8.62 4.67 31.48
CA GLY A 87 9.92 4.97 32.06
C GLY A 87 10.61 6.16 31.37
N VAL A 88 10.59 6.23 30.03
CA VAL A 88 11.12 7.36 29.26
C VAL A 88 10.40 8.65 29.65
N LEU A 89 9.06 8.64 29.70
CA LEU A 89 8.27 9.80 30.11
C LEU A 89 8.51 10.19 31.57
N GLN A 90 8.72 9.21 32.46
CA GLN A 90 9.04 9.47 33.86
C GLN A 90 10.43 10.10 34.02
N ILE A 91 11.44 9.59 33.32
CA ILE A 91 12.79 10.17 33.28
C ILE A 91 12.74 11.60 32.75
N TRP A 92 12.01 11.82 31.67
CA TRP A 92 11.86 13.15 31.07
C TRP A 92 11.15 14.14 32.01
N ARG A 93 10.06 13.72 32.70
CA ARG A 93 9.36 14.56 33.69
C ARG A 93 10.24 14.88 34.91
N SER A 94 11.09 13.95 35.35
CA SER A 94 11.93 14.15 36.53
C SER A 94 13.09 15.12 36.29
N GLN A 95 13.44 15.38 35.03
CA GLN A 95 14.49 16.33 34.65
C GLN A 95 14.06 17.80 34.74
N GLY A 96 12.77 18.09 34.93
CA GLY A 96 12.27 19.44 35.31
C GLY A 96 12.62 20.57 34.34
N ALA A 97 12.87 20.27 33.06
CA ALA A 97 13.26 21.26 32.07
C ALA A 97 12.14 22.29 31.80
N GLU A 98 12.51 23.57 31.74
CA GLU A 98 11.58 24.68 31.44
C GLU A 98 11.00 24.61 30.02
N ASP A 99 11.73 23.99 29.08
CA ASP A 99 11.24 23.64 27.75
C ASP A 99 11.13 22.11 27.60
N PRO A 100 9.92 21.55 27.73
CA PRO A 100 9.72 20.11 27.67
C PRO A 100 10.19 19.50 26.34
N SER A 101 10.10 20.22 25.23
CA SER A 101 10.32 19.64 23.90
C SER A 101 11.79 19.31 23.58
N LEU A 102 12.74 19.92 24.28
CA LEU A 102 14.17 19.87 23.94
C LEU A 102 15.07 19.23 25.00
N ALA A 103 14.51 18.79 26.14
CA ALA A 103 15.29 18.19 27.21
C ALA A 103 15.90 16.84 26.77
N PRO A 104 17.24 16.73 26.69
CA PRO A 104 17.87 15.51 26.23
C PRO A 104 17.91 14.45 27.34
N ILE A 105 17.54 13.22 26.99
CA ILE A 105 17.52 12.07 27.89
C ILE A 105 18.88 11.37 27.79
N SER A 106 19.58 11.25 28.91
CA SER A 106 20.86 10.55 28.98
C SER A 106 20.73 9.09 28.52
N SER A 107 21.60 8.65 27.60
CA SER A 107 21.63 7.26 27.12
C SER A 107 21.83 6.26 28.26
N GLN A 108 22.52 6.64 29.35
CA GLN A 108 22.70 5.76 30.52
C GLN A 108 21.38 5.47 31.25
N LEU A 109 20.49 6.45 31.35
CA LEU A 109 19.17 6.26 31.97
C LEU A 109 18.28 5.38 31.08
N LEU A 110 18.36 5.55 29.76
CA LEU A 110 17.66 4.70 28.79
C LEU A 110 18.15 3.24 28.85
N LEU A 111 19.48 3.02 28.87
CA LEU A 111 20.06 1.69 29.00
C LEU A 111 19.70 1.03 30.33
N GLY A 112 19.66 1.80 31.44
CA GLY A 112 19.19 1.31 32.73
C GLY A 112 17.74 0.84 32.69
N LEU A 113 16.84 1.64 32.11
CA LEU A 113 15.44 1.28 31.92
C LEU A 113 15.27 0.04 31.02
N LEU A 114 16.00 -0.04 29.92
CA LEU A 114 15.97 -1.21 29.03
C LEU A 114 16.46 -2.48 29.72
N ALA A 115 17.49 -2.38 30.55
CA ALA A 115 17.97 -3.50 31.37
C ALA A 115 16.91 -3.97 32.39
N GLU A 116 16.19 -3.04 33.02
CA GLU A 116 15.08 -3.37 33.92
C GLU A 116 13.96 -4.11 33.18
N ILE A 117 13.59 -3.67 31.98
CA ILE A 117 12.54 -4.30 31.16
C ILE A 117 13.01 -5.67 30.66
N LYS A 118 14.26 -5.79 30.22
CA LYS A 118 14.85 -7.06 29.80
C LYS A 118 14.76 -8.12 30.90
N ASN A 119 15.00 -7.74 32.16
CA ASN A 119 14.99 -8.67 33.30
C ASN A 119 13.61 -9.30 33.60
N ILE A 120 12.52 -8.72 33.07
CA ILE A 120 11.15 -9.15 33.32
C ILE A 120 10.42 -9.59 32.04
N ALA A 121 11.06 -9.43 30.88
CA ALA A 121 10.51 -9.74 29.57
C ALA A 121 10.49 -11.24 29.30
N VAL A 122 9.46 -11.70 28.60
CA VAL A 122 9.36 -13.08 28.11
C VAL A 122 10.42 -13.38 27.05
N ASP A 123 10.79 -12.38 26.24
CA ASP A 123 11.85 -12.47 25.24
C ASP A 123 12.96 -11.45 25.53
N PRO A 124 14.01 -11.84 26.27
CA PRO A 124 15.16 -10.97 26.55
C PRO A 124 15.99 -10.64 25.30
N THR A 125 15.94 -11.47 24.25
CA THR A 125 16.80 -11.33 23.06
C THR A 125 16.39 -10.17 22.17
N TYR A 126 15.09 -9.88 22.11
CA TYR A 126 14.58 -8.68 21.47
C TYR A 126 15.12 -7.41 22.14
N TRP A 127 15.12 -7.37 23.47
CA TRP A 127 15.61 -6.21 24.23
C TRP A 127 17.14 -6.03 24.12
N ASP A 128 17.90 -7.10 23.89
CA ASP A 128 19.33 -6.99 23.57
C ASP A 128 19.58 -6.23 22.25
N GLN A 129 18.76 -6.46 21.23
CA GLN A 129 18.85 -5.74 19.96
C GLN A 129 18.47 -4.27 20.14
N VAL A 130 17.42 -3.99 20.92
CA VAL A 130 17.02 -2.63 21.26
C VAL A 130 18.13 -1.90 22.02
N MET A 131 18.77 -2.55 22.98
CA MET A 131 19.91 -1.98 23.73
C MET A 131 21.12 -1.71 22.82
N GLN A 132 21.42 -2.57 21.85
CA GLN A 132 22.51 -2.36 20.88
C GLN A 132 22.28 -1.15 19.96
N ALA A 133 21.03 -0.77 19.74
CA ALA A 133 20.67 0.39 18.94
C ALA A 133 20.79 1.73 19.70
N VAL A 134 20.92 1.70 21.03
CA VAL A 134 21.11 2.91 21.84
C VAL A 134 22.59 3.29 21.87
N PRO A 135 22.96 4.56 21.56
CA PRO A 135 24.36 4.99 21.60
C PRO A 135 24.96 4.82 23.00
N THR A 136 26.12 4.14 23.08
CA THR A 136 26.82 3.86 24.35
C THR A 136 27.85 4.93 24.73
N ASP A 137 28.06 5.94 23.89
CA ASP A 137 29.07 6.97 24.14
C ASP A 137 28.75 7.76 25.40
N GLU A 138 29.75 7.93 26.29
CA GLU A 138 29.64 8.70 27.52
C GLU A 138 29.40 10.18 27.17
N GLY A 139 28.13 10.58 27.18
CA GLY A 139 27.69 11.93 26.79
C GLY A 139 26.66 11.95 25.65
N ALA A 140 26.38 10.81 25.02
CA ALA A 140 25.25 10.70 24.13
C ALA A 140 23.95 10.90 24.89
N SER A 141 23.07 11.70 24.31
CA SER A 141 21.78 12.01 24.86
C SER A 141 20.78 12.13 23.72
N LEU A 142 19.60 11.55 23.91
CA LEU A 142 18.56 11.50 22.90
C LEU A 142 17.41 12.39 23.34
N THR A 143 16.96 13.26 22.45
CA THR A 143 15.73 14.03 22.62
C THR A 143 14.52 13.11 22.59
N LEU A 144 13.40 13.54 23.18
CA LEU A 144 12.16 12.75 23.17
C LEU A 144 11.69 12.36 21.74
N PRO A 145 11.78 13.24 20.72
CA PRO A 145 11.50 12.87 19.33
C PRO A 145 12.42 11.77 18.79
N GLU A 146 13.72 11.80 19.08
CA GLU A 146 14.67 10.77 18.65
C GLU A 146 14.39 9.42 19.31
N VAL A 147 14.03 9.43 20.60
CA VAL A 147 13.60 8.20 21.30
C VAL A 147 12.29 7.67 20.69
N ALA A 148 11.35 8.55 20.37
CA ALA A 148 10.10 8.17 19.72
C ALA A 148 10.33 7.54 18.33
N GLU A 149 11.25 8.11 17.56
CA GLU A 149 11.65 7.58 16.26
C GLU A 149 12.31 6.20 16.39
N ALA A 150 13.26 6.04 17.31
CA ALA A 150 13.91 4.77 17.59
C ALA A 150 12.89 3.67 17.96
N VAL A 151 11.93 3.99 18.82
CA VAL A 151 10.83 3.08 19.18
C VAL A 151 9.99 2.71 17.96
N CYS A 152 9.68 3.66 17.09
CA CYS A 152 8.95 3.37 15.85
C CYS A 152 9.72 2.41 14.93
N VAL A 153 11.05 2.57 14.82
CA VAL A 153 11.91 1.67 14.05
C VAL A 153 11.90 0.27 14.66
N TRP A 154 12.10 0.14 15.97
CA TRP A 154 12.12 -1.14 16.66
C TRP A 154 10.79 -1.88 16.62
N LEU A 155 9.67 -1.15 16.72
CA LEU A 155 8.35 -1.71 16.49
C LEU A 155 8.30 -2.24 15.07
N ARG A 156 8.61 -1.43 14.06
CA ARG A 156 8.58 -1.88 12.65
C ARG A 156 9.44 -3.13 12.40
N GLU A 157 10.59 -3.26 13.03
CA GLU A 157 11.44 -4.45 12.91
C GLU A 157 10.87 -5.67 13.62
N ALA A 158 10.34 -5.52 14.84
CA ALA A 158 9.62 -6.57 15.55
C ALA A 158 8.44 -7.11 14.71
N LEU A 159 7.73 -6.20 14.03
CA LEU A 159 6.60 -6.53 13.17
C LEU A 159 7.00 -7.28 11.90
N LYS A 160 8.21 -7.06 11.38
CA LYS A 160 8.74 -7.81 10.23
C LYS A 160 9.25 -9.18 10.63
N ALA A 161 9.76 -9.31 11.86
CA ALA A 161 10.34 -10.54 12.37
C ALA A 161 9.28 -11.56 12.81
N ALA A 162 8.04 -11.14 13.04
CA ALA A 162 6.94 -12.05 13.33
C ALA A 162 6.69 -12.98 12.11
N PRO A 163 6.95 -14.29 12.21
CA PRO A 163 6.62 -15.21 11.13
C PRO A 163 5.12 -15.15 10.87
N PRO A 164 4.67 -15.18 9.61
CA PRO A 164 3.24 -15.23 9.31
C PRO A 164 2.64 -16.40 10.09
N SER A 165 1.74 -16.09 11.02
CA SER A 165 1.04 -17.09 11.83
C SER A 165 0.45 -18.12 10.87
N ASP A 166 0.93 -19.37 10.97
CA ASP A 166 0.55 -20.50 10.13
C ASP A 166 -0.97 -20.71 10.19
N GLY A 167 -1.65 -20.03 9.29
CA GLY A 167 -3.08 -20.01 9.08
C GLY A 167 -3.39 -20.28 7.61
N GLN A 168 -3.10 -21.51 7.19
CA GLN A 168 -3.64 -22.21 6.03
C GLN A 168 -2.94 -22.01 4.66
N PRO A 169 -2.51 -23.11 3.99
CA PRO A 169 -1.77 -23.07 2.74
C PRO A 169 -2.72 -23.07 1.53
N VAL A 170 -2.51 -22.13 0.60
CA VAL A 170 -3.00 -22.26 -0.79
C VAL A 170 -1.85 -22.82 -1.61
N ALA A 171 -1.95 -24.12 -1.92
CA ALA A 171 -1.05 -24.82 -2.80
C ALA A 171 -1.13 -24.25 -4.24
N GLY A 172 0.02 -23.96 -4.82
CA GLY A 172 0.21 -23.66 -6.24
C GLY A 172 1.52 -24.30 -6.70
N PRO A 173 1.51 -25.31 -7.58
CA PRO A 173 2.65 -26.22 -7.77
C PRO A 173 3.43 -25.89 -9.04
N TRP A 174 4.67 -25.41 -8.96
CA TRP A 174 5.57 -25.43 -10.13
C TRP A 174 7.04 -25.65 -9.75
N LEU A 175 7.52 -26.80 -10.23
CA LEU A 175 8.86 -27.09 -10.78
C LEU A 175 10.04 -27.28 -9.83
N GLU A 176 10.17 -28.55 -9.43
CA GLU A 176 11.42 -29.31 -9.40
C GLU A 176 12.39 -28.94 -10.54
N GLY A 177 13.68 -28.82 -10.21
CA GLY A 177 14.73 -28.77 -11.21
C GLY A 177 16.11 -28.36 -10.71
N CYS A 178 16.61 -28.96 -9.63
CA CYS A 178 18.07 -29.05 -9.43
C CYS A 178 18.59 -30.21 -10.28
N PRO A 179 19.76 -30.04 -10.94
CA PRO A 179 20.88 -30.80 -10.42
C PRO A 179 22.17 -30.00 -10.32
N LEU A 180 22.91 -30.37 -9.27
CA LEU A 180 24.29 -30.07 -8.97
C LEU A 180 25.24 -30.44 -10.11
N SER A 181 26.36 -29.71 -10.16
CA SER A 181 27.74 -30.08 -10.59
C SER A 181 28.31 -29.14 -11.66
N PRO A 182 29.64 -29.13 -11.89
CA PRO A 182 30.71 -28.98 -10.91
C PRO A 182 31.67 -27.84 -11.31
N LEU A 183 32.49 -27.45 -10.33
CA LEU A 183 33.67 -26.59 -10.47
C LEU A 183 34.56 -26.98 -11.68
N PRO A 184 35.02 -26.02 -12.49
CA PRO A 184 36.25 -26.17 -13.25
C PRO A 184 37.31 -25.23 -12.69
N SER A 185 38.29 -25.78 -12.00
CA SER A 185 39.61 -25.17 -11.87
C SER A 185 40.33 -25.26 -13.21
N PRO A 186 41.05 -24.21 -13.61
CA PRO A 186 42.29 -24.46 -14.35
C PRO A 186 43.46 -23.61 -13.85
N MET A 187 44.55 -24.34 -13.56
CA MET A 187 45.96 -23.97 -13.82
C MET A 187 46.58 -22.80 -13.03
N PRO A 188 47.53 -23.08 -12.11
CA PRO A 188 48.60 -22.14 -11.82
C PRO A 188 49.65 -22.20 -12.94
N SER A 189 49.83 -21.07 -13.63
CA SER A 189 50.91 -20.87 -14.59
C SER A 189 52.08 -20.21 -13.89
N SER A 190 53.27 -20.78 -14.12
CA SER A 190 54.59 -20.13 -14.17
C SER A 190 55.60 -20.62 -13.12
N PRO A 191 56.71 -21.25 -13.57
CA PRO A 191 57.80 -21.66 -12.70
C PRO A 191 58.70 -20.45 -12.43
N VAL A 192 58.67 -19.92 -11.21
CA VAL A 192 59.73 -19.02 -10.75
C VAL A 192 60.97 -19.86 -10.49
N ALA A 193 61.82 -19.93 -11.51
CA ALA A 193 63.22 -20.30 -11.38
C ALA A 193 63.91 -19.27 -10.47
N SER A 194 63.99 -19.56 -9.17
CA SER A 194 64.99 -18.95 -8.30
C SER A 194 66.13 -19.94 -8.14
N ALA A 195 67.17 -19.70 -8.93
CA ALA A 195 68.44 -20.39 -8.89
C ALA A 195 69.01 -20.36 -7.46
N THR A 196 68.92 -21.48 -6.76
CA THR A 196 69.84 -21.78 -5.68
C THR A 196 71.18 -22.12 -6.33
N ALA A 197 72.04 -21.12 -6.45
CA ALA A 197 73.45 -21.32 -6.76
C ALA A 197 74.04 -22.20 -5.65
N SER A 198 74.06 -23.51 -5.92
CA SER A 198 74.78 -24.51 -5.14
C SER A 198 76.27 -24.22 -5.29
N VAL A 199 76.83 -23.45 -4.36
CA VAL A 199 78.26 -23.38 -4.14
C VAL A 199 78.65 -24.70 -3.47
N ARG A 200 78.84 -25.72 -4.31
CA ARG A 200 79.33 -27.04 -3.92
C ARG A 200 80.77 -27.15 -4.39
N GLY A 201 81.68 -27.31 -3.43
CA GLY A 201 83.03 -27.80 -3.68
C GLY A 201 84.15 -26.78 -3.55
N MET A 202 84.44 -26.34 -2.33
CA MET A 202 85.82 -26.08 -1.90
C MET A 202 85.98 -26.67 -0.50
N ASP A 203 85.95 -27.99 -0.45
CA ASP A 203 86.47 -28.73 0.71
C ASP A 203 88.00 -28.76 0.63
N SER A 204 88.61 -28.72 1.81
CA SER A 204 90.04 -28.90 2.10
C SER A 204 90.97 -27.77 1.66
N LEU A 205 91.02 -26.74 2.50
CA LEU A 205 92.21 -26.25 3.21
C LEU A 205 91.69 -25.02 3.96
N THR A 206 91.38 -25.18 5.25
CA THR A 206 91.05 -24.02 6.05
C THR A 206 92.34 -23.20 6.15
N PRO A 207 92.41 -21.97 5.63
CA PRO A 207 93.65 -21.18 5.67
C PRO A 207 94.16 -20.94 7.11
N ASN A 208 93.32 -21.20 8.12
CA ASN A 208 93.68 -21.24 9.53
C ASN A 208 94.61 -22.41 9.90
N SER A 209 94.51 -23.59 9.26
CA SER A 209 95.45 -24.69 9.52
C SER A 209 96.84 -24.35 9.01
N ASP A 210 96.94 -23.73 7.83
CA ASP A 210 98.21 -23.46 7.17
C ASP A 210 98.97 -22.32 7.86
N LEU A 211 98.26 -21.32 8.40
CA LEU A 211 98.86 -20.28 9.24
C LEU A 211 99.31 -20.80 10.61
N HIS A 212 98.57 -21.75 11.19
CA HIS A 212 98.95 -22.35 12.48
C HIS A 212 100.22 -23.21 12.32
N VAL A 213 100.28 -24.04 11.27
CA VAL A 213 101.47 -24.81 10.91
C VAL A 213 102.65 -23.90 10.59
N ALA A 214 102.44 -22.77 9.91
CA ALA A 214 103.51 -21.79 9.68
C ALA A 214 103.99 -21.11 10.96
N ALA A 215 103.12 -20.88 11.94
CA ALA A 215 103.49 -20.35 13.26
C ALA A 215 104.28 -21.38 14.10
N GLU A 216 103.85 -22.64 14.10
CA GLU A 216 104.54 -23.75 14.77
C GLU A 216 105.95 -23.98 14.16
N LEU A 217 106.06 -23.98 12.83
CA LEU A 217 107.36 -24.11 12.14
C LEU A 217 108.31 -22.94 12.46
N LEU A 218 107.79 -21.72 12.64
CA LEU A 218 108.61 -20.58 13.08
C LEU A 218 109.07 -20.72 14.55
N GLU A 219 108.25 -21.32 15.41
CA GLU A 219 108.60 -21.61 16.79
C GLU A 219 109.70 -22.69 16.87
N GLU A 220 109.60 -23.76 16.07
CA GLU A 220 110.64 -24.79 15.92
C GLU A 220 111.95 -24.24 15.35
N ILE A 221 111.87 -23.39 14.32
CA ILE A 221 113.03 -22.70 13.75
C ILE A 221 113.65 -21.76 14.80
N GLY A 222 112.82 -21.04 15.58
CA GLY A 222 113.26 -20.21 16.70
C GLY A 222 114.04 -20.99 17.77
N GLN A 223 113.57 -22.18 18.13
CA GLN A 223 114.24 -23.09 19.08
C GLN A 223 115.58 -23.62 18.54
N CYS A 224 115.70 -23.85 17.23
CA CYS A 224 116.96 -24.26 16.59
C CYS A 224 118.03 -23.14 16.49
N ILE A 225 117.62 -21.87 16.60
CA ILE A 225 118.49 -20.67 16.47
C ILE A 225 119.14 -20.29 17.83
N ALA A 226 119.20 -21.21 18.80
CA ALA A 226 119.97 -21.05 20.04
C ALA A 226 121.51 -20.94 19.83
N ARG A 227 122.00 -20.82 18.59
CA ARG A 227 123.42 -20.59 18.22
C ARG A 227 123.59 -19.23 17.50
N ASP A 228 123.78 -18.17 18.30
CA ASP A 228 124.31 -16.83 17.98
C ASP A 228 124.44 -16.40 16.49
N ARG A 229 123.31 -16.16 15.79
CA ARG A 229 123.31 -15.43 14.51
C ARG A 229 122.19 -14.36 14.44
N PRO A 230 122.51 -13.06 14.60
CA PRO A 230 121.52 -11.98 14.74
C PRO A 230 120.74 -11.66 13.46
N HIS A 231 121.18 -12.14 12.29
CA HIS A 231 120.44 -12.00 11.03
C HIS A 231 119.27 -12.98 10.93
N VAL A 232 119.41 -14.18 11.50
CA VAL A 232 118.37 -15.22 11.45
C VAL A 232 117.24 -14.89 12.43
N GLN A 233 117.57 -14.40 13.62
CA GLN A 233 116.58 -13.89 14.59
C GLN A 233 115.72 -12.75 14.02
N ARG A 234 116.33 -11.82 13.26
CA ARG A 234 115.58 -10.76 12.56
C ARG A 234 114.67 -11.28 11.46
N ALA A 235 115.10 -12.30 10.70
CA ALA A 235 114.28 -12.92 9.67
C ALA A 235 113.08 -13.68 10.26
N VAL A 236 113.30 -14.42 11.36
CA VAL A 236 112.24 -15.12 12.10
C VAL A 236 111.26 -14.14 12.72
N ALA A 237 111.73 -13.06 13.36
CA ALA A 237 110.85 -12.02 13.90
C ALA A 237 110.02 -11.33 12.80
N ARG A 238 110.61 -11.08 11.62
CA ARG A 238 109.90 -10.51 10.46
C ARG A 238 108.84 -11.47 9.92
N LEU A 239 109.16 -12.75 9.81
CA LEU A 239 108.22 -13.80 9.42
C LEU A 239 107.08 -13.93 10.44
N GLY A 240 107.38 -13.94 11.74
CA GLY A 240 106.37 -13.95 12.80
C GLY A 240 105.42 -12.75 12.70
N ALA A 241 105.96 -11.55 12.52
CA ALA A 241 105.14 -10.35 12.31
C ALA A 241 104.28 -10.41 11.03
N MET A 242 104.76 -11.05 9.96
CA MET A 242 103.99 -11.28 8.73
C MET A 242 102.86 -12.31 8.95
N ILE A 243 103.12 -13.41 9.66
CA ILE A 243 102.10 -14.41 10.02
C ILE A 243 101.02 -13.78 10.89
N GLU A 244 101.39 -13.01 11.90
CA GLU A 244 100.43 -12.28 12.73
C GLU A 244 99.61 -11.27 11.92
N ALA A 245 100.25 -10.52 11.02
CA ALA A 245 99.55 -9.58 10.15
C ALA A 245 98.57 -10.28 9.19
N ALA A 246 98.95 -11.45 8.66
CA ALA A 246 98.09 -12.29 7.85
C ALA A 246 96.92 -12.86 8.66
N GLY A 247 97.16 -13.36 9.87
CA GLY A 247 96.11 -13.83 10.79
C GLY A 247 95.11 -12.73 11.15
N ARG A 248 95.60 -11.52 11.47
CA ARG A 248 94.73 -10.34 11.70
C ARG A 248 93.96 -9.92 10.45
N ALA A 249 94.53 -10.07 9.26
CA ALA A 249 93.82 -9.79 8.00
C ALA A 249 92.72 -10.83 7.77
N MET A 250 93.03 -12.12 7.93
CA MET A 250 92.05 -13.19 7.78
C MET A 250 90.89 -13.06 8.76
N HIS A 251 91.15 -12.77 10.04
CA HIS A 251 90.07 -12.59 11.00
C HIS A 251 89.15 -11.42 10.62
N ARG A 252 89.72 -10.30 10.13
CA ARG A 252 88.91 -9.18 9.59
C ARG A 252 88.05 -9.60 8.40
N TRP A 253 88.60 -10.39 7.47
CA TRP A 253 87.82 -10.91 6.34
C TRP A 253 86.74 -11.90 6.80
N GLU A 254 87.00 -12.75 7.80
CA GLU A 254 86.01 -13.64 8.40
C GLU A 254 84.87 -12.84 9.03
N GLU A 255 85.19 -11.82 9.84
CA GLU A 255 84.22 -10.90 10.44
C GLU A 255 83.39 -10.16 9.38
N GLU A 256 84.02 -9.68 8.29
CA GLU A 256 83.34 -9.04 7.16
C GLU A 256 82.41 -10.02 6.43
N VAL A 257 82.85 -11.25 6.17
CA VAL A 257 82.03 -12.30 5.55
C VAL A 257 80.84 -12.66 6.45
N GLU A 258 81.04 -12.78 7.75
CA GLU A 258 79.96 -13.01 8.71
C GLU A 258 78.99 -11.83 8.80
N ALA A 259 79.49 -10.59 8.74
CA ALA A 259 78.66 -9.39 8.67
C ALA A 259 77.83 -9.35 7.37
N LEU A 260 78.43 -9.70 6.24
CA LEU A 260 77.75 -9.80 4.95
C LEU A 260 76.71 -10.92 4.94
N ARG A 261 77.00 -12.08 5.53
CA ARG A 261 76.01 -13.16 5.68
C ARG A 261 74.82 -12.73 6.53
N ARG A 262 75.06 -12.04 7.64
CA ARG A 262 73.99 -11.50 8.50
C ARG A 262 73.13 -10.47 7.78
N THR A 263 73.75 -9.54 7.05
CA THR A 263 73.01 -8.52 6.28
C THR A 263 72.23 -9.14 5.12
N ALA A 264 72.78 -10.11 4.41
CA ALA A 264 72.07 -10.86 3.36
C ALA A 264 70.88 -11.65 3.92
N ALA A 265 71.03 -12.29 5.08
CA ALA A 265 69.92 -12.97 5.76
C ALA A 265 68.80 -12.01 6.14
N MET A 266 69.13 -10.84 6.72
CA MET A 266 68.14 -9.81 7.04
C MET A 266 67.45 -9.25 5.79
N GLN A 267 68.18 -9.03 4.69
CA GLN A 267 67.58 -8.60 3.42
C GLN A 267 66.66 -9.67 2.83
N GLY A 268 67.04 -10.95 2.92
CA GLY A 268 66.20 -12.07 2.51
C GLY A 268 64.89 -12.12 3.28
N GLN A 269 64.93 -11.95 4.61
CA GLN A 269 63.75 -11.89 5.44
C GLN A 269 62.85 -10.70 5.08
N ARG A 270 63.43 -9.49 4.96
CA ARG A 270 62.67 -8.29 4.57
C ARG A 270 62.02 -8.42 3.20
N ARG A 271 62.69 -9.09 2.25
CA ARG A 271 62.12 -9.38 0.94
C ARG A 271 60.91 -10.31 1.04
N GLN A 272 60.99 -11.37 1.85
CA GLN A 272 59.87 -12.28 2.09
C GLN A 272 58.67 -11.57 2.75
N GLU A 273 58.93 -10.67 3.70
CA GLU A 273 57.89 -9.86 4.33
C GLU A 273 57.16 -8.97 3.31
N ILE A 274 57.91 -8.26 2.45
CA ILE A 274 57.33 -7.41 1.38
C ILE A 274 56.56 -8.26 0.36
N GLU A 275 57.09 -9.41 -0.04
CA GLU A 275 56.41 -10.33 -0.96
C GLU A 275 55.09 -10.83 -0.36
N ALA A 276 55.06 -11.17 0.94
CA ALA A 276 53.85 -11.56 1.64
C ALA A 276 52.83 -10.42 1.75
N GLU A 277 53.28 -9.20 2.05
CA GLU A 277 52.41 -8.02 2.06
C GLU A 277 51.83 -7.72 0.69
N LEU A 278 52.61 -7.87 -0.39
CA LEU A 278 52.14 -7.69 -1.75
C LEU A 278 51.08 -8.73 -2.14
N HIS A 279 51.24 -9.99 -1.72
CA HIS A 279 50.22 -11.02 -1.94
C HIS A 279 48.91 -10.67 -1.21
N ARG A 280 48.97 -10.27 0.06
CA ARG A 280 47.79 -9.80 0.81
C ARG A 280 47.13 -8.59 0.15
N ALA A 281 47.92 -7.65 -0.35
CA ALA A 281 47.39 -6.49 -1.06
C ALA A 281 46.67 -6.89 -2.35
N HIS A 282 47.18 -7.89 -3.07
CA HIS A 282 46.53 -8.42 -4.27
C HIS A 282 45.19 -9.11 -3.95
N GLU A 283 45.16 -9.96 -2.93
CA GLU A 283 43.93 -10.59 -2.44
C GLU A 283 42.87 -9.55 -2.06
N ASN A 284 43.28 -8.49 -1.34
CA ASN A 284 42.39 -7.39 -0.97
C ASN A 284 41.84 -6.63 -2.19
N ILE A 285 42.64 -6.47 -3.26
CA ILE A 285 42.19 -5.82 -4.51
C ILE A 285 41.17 -6.70 -5.23
N ASP A 286 41.40 -8.01 -5.28
CA ASP A 286 40.47 -8.96 -5.91
C ASP A 286 39.12 -9.02 -5.17
N ASP A 287 39.16 -9.02 -3.83
CA ASP A 287 37.94 -8.93 -3.02
C ASP A 287 37.21 -7.61 -3.22
N ALA A 288 37.94 -6.48 -3.29
CA ALA A 288 37.34 -5.18 -3.59
C ALA A 288 36.69 -5.15 -4.98
N ALA A 289 37.30 -5.78 -5.98
CA ALA A 289 36.76 -5.89 -7.33
C ALA A 289 35.49 -6.75 -7.36
N ARG A 290 35.46 -7.85 -6.60
CA ARG A 290 34.28 -8.71 -6.44
C ARG A 290 33.12 -7.94 -5.81
N VAL A 291 33.36 -7.25 -4.70
CA VAL A 291 32.35 -6.43 -4.01
C VAL A 291 31.83 -5.30 -4.91
N ALA A 292 32.70 -4.67 -5.70
CA ALA A 292 32.29 -3.67 -6.68
C ALA A 292 31.36 -4.26 -7.76
N GLY A 293 31.66 -5.47 -8.24
CA GLY A 293 30.82 -6.20 -9.18
C GLY A 293 29.43 -6.52 -8.61
N GLU A 294 29.38 -7.04 -7.38
CA GLU A 294 28.12 -7.31 -6.64
C GLU A 294 27.29 -6.03 -6.45
N ARG A 295 27.94 -4.91 -6.11
CA ARG A 295 27.28 -3.60 -5.98
C ARG A 295 26.70 -3.12 -7.31
N ASP A 296 27.44 -3.27 -8.41
CA ASP A 296 26.98 -2.83 -9.73
C ASP A 296 25.84 -3.70 -10.26
N GLU A 297 25.81 -4.99 -9.92
CA GLU A 297 24.65 -5.85 -10.15
C GLU A 297 23.44 -5.45 -9.31
N ALA A 298 23.63 -5.19 -8.01
CA ALA A 298 22.56 -4.73 -7.14
C ALA A 298 21.98 -3.41 -7.66
N ARG A 299 22.83 -2.49 -8.12
CA ARG A 299 22.42 -1.23 -8.75
C ARG A 299 21.56 -1.47 -10.00
N ARG A 300 21.98 -2.37 -10.90
CA ARG A 300 21.19 -2.75 -12.08
C ARG A 300 19.81 -3.31 -11.71
N ARG A 301 19.72 -4.15 -10.68
CA ARG A 301 18.44 -4.68 -10.17
C ARG A 301 17.55 -3.56 -9.60
N VAL A 302 18.12 -2.62 -8.85
CA VAL A 302 17.39 -1.46 -8.32
C VAL A 302 16.88 -0.56 -9.44
N GLU A 303 17.68 -0.29 -10.47
CA GLU A 303 17.26 0.51 -11.63
C GLU A 303 16.12 -0.18 -12.41
N ALA A 304 16.19 -1.51 -12.60
CA ALA A 304 15.13 -2.28 -13.23
C ALA A 304 13.81 -2.24 -12.43
N LEU A 305 13.86 -2.50 -11.12
CA LEU A 305 12.68 -2.43 -10.25
C LEU A 305 12.10 -1.01 -10.17
N THR A 306 12.97 0.02 -10.17
CA THR A 306 12.51 1.41 -10.19
C THR A 306 11.73 1.72 -11.45
N LYS A 307 12.18 1.22 -12.61
CA LYS A 307 11.45 1.34 -13.87
C LYS A 307 10.09 0.63 -13.82
N GLU A 308 10.03 -0.60 -13.32
CA GLU A 308 8.77 -1.34 -13.16
C GLU A 308 7.77 -0.60 -12.25
N VAL A 309 8.24 0.00 -11.16
CA VAL A 309 7.39 0.81 -10.27
C VAL A 309 6.83 2.04 -10.97
N VAL A 310 7.60 2.69 -11.84
CA VAL A 310 7.13 3.82 -12.65
C VAL A 310 6.08 3.34 -13.65
N ASP A 311 6.35 2.28 -14.40
CA ASP A 311 5.42 1.72 -15.39
C ASP A 311 4.07 1.29 -14.74
N LEU A 312 4.14 0.68 -13.55
CA LEU A 312 2.94 0.30 -12.77
C LEU A 312 2.15 1.53 -12.28
N ARG A 313 2.83 2.61 -11.87
CA ARG A 313 2.17 3.86 -11.47
C ARG A 313 1.45 4.52 -12.64
N ASP A 314 2.08 4.56 -13.80
CA ASP A 314 1.48 5.11 -15.01
C ASP A 314 0.28 4.27 -15.47
N SER A 315 0.39 2.94 -15.41
CA SER A 315 -0.73 2.03 -15.67
C SER A 315 -1.88 2.23 -14.68
N TYR A 316 -1.59 2.43 -13.39
CA TYR A 316 -2.62 2.70 -12.38
C TYR A 316 -3.31 4.03 -12.63
N ALA A 317 -2.56 5.09 -12.93
CA ALA A 317 -3.09 6.41 -13.28
C ALA A 317 -4.03 6.33 -14.50
N ALA A 318 -3.61 5.64 -15.56
CA ALA A 318 -4.43 5.43 -16.75
C ALA A 318 -5.73 4.65 -16.43
N ALA A 319 -5.66 3.63 -15.57
CA ALA A 319 -6.84 2.88 -15.13
C ALA A 319 -7.80 3.74 -14.28
N THR A 320 -7.27 4.61 -13.42
CA THR A 320 -8.10 5.54 -12.63
C THR A 320 -8.79 6.58 -13.51
N ASP A 321 -8.12 7.07 -14.56
CA ASP A 321 -8.71 8.01 -15.53
C ASP A 321 -9.82 7.34 -16.35
N GLU A 322 -9.62 6.09 -16.77
CA GLU A 322 -10.65 5.34 -17.50
C GLU A 322 -11.86 5.05 -16.59
N MET A 323 -11.64 4.71 -15.31
CA MET A 323 -12.72 4.56 -14.34
C MET A 323 -13.50 5.86 -14.15
N ALA A 324 -12.82 7.01 -14.06
CA ALA A 324 -13.48 8.31 -13.97
C ALA A 324 -14.31 8.62 -15.23
N ARG A 325 -13.78 8.30 -16.42
CA ARG A 325 -14.47 8.44 -17.71
C ARG A 325 -15.70 7.54 -17.81
N LEU A 326 -15.60 6.28 -17.39
CA LEU A 326 -16.72 5.34 -17.38
C LEU A 326 -17.80 5.77 -16.38
N LYS A 327 -17.41 6.28 -15.22
CA LYS A 327 -18.35 6.84 -14.24
C LYS A 327 -19.11 8.04 -14.81
N ALA A 328 -18.41 8.97 -15.46
CA ALA A 328 -19.06 10.11 -16.12
C ALA A 328 -20.07 9.66 -17.20
N ARG A 329 -19.71 8.66 -18.01
CA ARG A 329 -20.63 8.05 -19.00
C ARG A 329 -21.84 7.38 -18.34
N SER A 330 -21.65 6.70 -17.21
CA SER A 330 -22.74 6.10 -16.44
C SER A 330 -23.69 7.17 -15.91
N ASP A 331 -23.16 8.26 -15.35
CA ASP A 331 -23.97 9.37 -14.83
C ASP A 331 -24.78 10.05 -15.94
N ASP A 332 -24.20 10.21 -17.14
CA ASP A 332 -24.91 10.78 -18.30
C ASP A 332 -26.02 9.84 -18.82
N THR A 333 -25.79 8.52 -18.86
CA THR A 333 -26.85 7.58 -19.25
C THR A 333 -27.97 7.52 -18.21
N GLU A 334 -27.67 7.67 -16.92
CA GLU A 334 -28.68 7.78 -15.86
C GLU A 334 -29.52 9.06 -16.01
N ARG A 335 -28.89 10.19 -16.36
CA ARG A 335 -29.60 11.45 -16.66
C ARG A 335 -30.54 11.27 -17.86
N GLN A 336 -30.05 10.70 -18.97
CA GLN A 336 -30.86 10.43 -20.15
C GLN A 336 -32.06 9.51 -19.84
N ARG A 337 -31.86 8.50 -18.99
CA ARG A 337 -32.93 7.63 -18.53
C ARG A 337 -33.98 8.40 -17.73
N LYS A 338 -33.56 9.22 -16.76
CA LYS A 338 -34.48 10.05 -15.96
C LYS A 338 -35.27 11.03 -16.83
N ASP A 339 -34.63 11.63 -17.84
CA ASP A 339 -35.30 12.53 -18.78
C ASP A 339 -36.31 11.79 -19.65
N SER A 340 -35.97 10.58 -20.11
CA SER A 340 -36.90 9.72 -20.85
C SER A 340 -38.10 9.32 -19.99
N GLU A 341 -37.88 8.92 -18.73
CA GLU A 341 -38.94 8.60 -17.77
C GLU A 341 -39.87 9.81 -17.53
N ARG A 342 -39.32 11.02 -17.44
CA ARG A 342 -40.10 12.27 -17.33
C ARG A 342 -40.94 12.54 -18.58
N MET A 343 -40.37 12.35 -19.77
CA MET A 343 -41.10 12.52 -21.03
C MET A 343 -42.23 11.51 -21.15
N ASP A 344 -41.97 10.24 -20.82
CA ASP A 344 -43.00 9.19 -20.82
C ASP A 344 -44.12 9.48 -19.84
N TRP A 345 -43.79 9.96 -18.64
CA TRP A 345 -44.79 10.41 -17.67
C TRP A 345 -45.65 11.54 -18.22
N HIS A 346 -45.04 12.55 -18.85
CA HIS A 346 -45.76 13.65 -19.48
C HIS A 346 -46.65 13.19 -20.65
N TRP A 347 -46.17 12.25 -21.47
CA TRP A 347 -46.97 11.66 -22.55
C TRP A 347 -48.15 10.85 -22.01
N ARG A 348 -47.95 10.01 -20.99
CA ARG A 348 -49.02 9.29 -20.31
C ARG A 348 -50.10 10.25 -19.79
N GLY A 349 -49.71 11.31 -19.09
CA GLY A 349 -50.64 12.32 -18.60
C GLY A 349 -51.44 13.02 -19.71
N ARG A 350 -50.83 13.28 -20.87
CA ARG A 350 -51.55 13.82 -22.05
C ARG A 350 -52.48 12.79 -22.69
N CYS A 351 -52.08 11.53 -22.80
CA CYS A 351 -52.95 10.47 -23.28
C CYS A 351 -54.19 10.34 -22.39
N GLU A 352 -54.02 10.31 -21.08
CA GLU A 352 -55.15 10.27 -20.13
C GLU A 352 -56.07 11.50 -20.24
N GLN A 353 -55.52 12.69 -20.51
CA GLN A 353 -56.33 13.90 -20.76
C GLN A 353 -57.15 13.78 -22.04
N LEU A 354 -56.55 13.26 -23.11
CA LEU A 354 -57.25 13.03 -24.37
C LEU A 354 -58.32 11.95 -24.23
N GLU A 355 -58.03 10.86 -23.51
CA GLU A 355 -59.01 9.81 -23.19
C GLU A 355 -60.22 10.38 -22.44
N ARG A 356 -59.99 11.20 -21.40
CA ARG A 356 -61.07 11.89 -20.67
C ARG A 356 -61.87 12.83 -21.57
N ALA A 357 -61.21 13.63 -22.41
CA ALA A 357 -61.90 14.52 -23.35
C ALA A 357 -62.75 13.74 -24.38
N VAL A 358 -62.26 12.59 -24.84
CA VAL A 358 -63.01 11.68 -25.71
C VAL A 358 -64.23 11.13 -24.98
N GLU A 359 -64.09 10.65 -23.74
CA GLU A 359 -65.20 10.17 -22.91
C GLU A 359 -66.24 11.27 -22.64
N GLU A 360 -65.82 12.48 -22.33
CA GLU A 360 -66.69 13.65 -22.14
C GLU A 360 -67.47 13.98 -23.42
N SER A 361 -66.79 14.06 -24.57
CA SER A 361 -67.44 14.31 -25.86
C SER A 361 -68.40 13.19 -26.25
N HIS A 362 -68.05 11.94 -25.92
CA HIS A 362 -68.90 10.78 -26.15
C HIS A 362 -70.14 10.83 -25.27
N GLY A 363 -69.99 11.14 -23.98
CA GLY A 363 -71.07 11.36 -23.03
C GLY A 363 -72.00 12.50 -23.47
N GLN A 364 -71.45 13.62 -23.93
CA GLN A 364 -72.23 14.74 -24.49
C GLN A 364 -73.00 14.32 -25.75
N ALA A 365 -72.37 13.56 -26.65
CA ALA A 365 -73.03 13.07 -27.85
C ALA A 365 -74.13 12.05 -27.55
N GLN A 366 -73.95 11.19 -26.54
CA GLN A 366 -75.00 10.30 -26.04
C GLN A 366 -76.16 11.10 -25.45
N TRP A 367 -75.88 12.09 -24.60
CA TRP A 367 -76.89 12.97 -24.03
C TRP A 367 -77.70 13.70 -25.12
N MET A 368 -77.04 14.29 -26.13
CA MET A 368 -77.72 14.94 -27.25
C MET A 368 -78.60 13.96 -28.05
N ARG A 369 -78.15 12.71 -28.25
CA ARG A 369 -78.95 11.68 -28.91
C ARG A 369 -80.21 11.34 -28.11
N SER A 370 -80.08 11.12 -26.80
CA SER A 370 -81.22 10.87 -25.91
C SER A 370 -82.20 12.04 -25.90
N GLU A 371 -81.68 13.27 -25.97
CA GLU A 371 -82.50 14.48 -26.02
C GLU A 371 -83.25 14.61 -27.34
N ILE A 372 -82.60 14.33 -28.48
CA ILE A 372 -83.27 14.25 -29.79
C ILE A 372 -84.36 13.17 -29.77
N ASP A 373 -84.08 11.98 -29.23
CA ASP A 373 -85.06 10.89 -29.11
C ASP A 373 -86.26 11.30 -28.25
N ARG A 374 -86.02 12.05 -27.16
CA ARG A 374 -87.06 12.63 -26.31
C ARG A 374 -87.95 13.59 -27.10
N TRP A 375 -87.36 14.55 -27.81
CA TRP A 375 -88.10 15.52 -28.64
C TRP A 375 -88.86 14.84 -29.79
N MET A 376 -88.25 13.85 -30.44
CA MET A 376 -88.90 13.02 -31.46
C MET A 376 -90.10 12.26 -30.87
N GLY A 377 -89.96 11.70 -29.68
CA GLY A 377 -91.05 11.06 -28.94
C GLY A 377 -92.20 12.03 -28.64
N GLU A 378 -91.90 13.25 -28.19
CA GLU A 378 -92.92 14.28 -28.00
C GLU A 378 -93.58 14.72 -29.31
N SER A 379 -92.82 14.89 -30.39
CA SER A 379 -93.36 15.24 -31.71
C SER A 379 -94.33 14.17 -32.20
N ARG A 380 -93.95 12.89 -32.11
CA ARG A 380 -94.85 11.75 -32.44
C ARG A 380 -96.13 11.76 -31.61
N LYS A 381 -96.05 12.08 -30.31
CA LYS A 381 -97.23 12.23 -29.45
C LYS A 381 -98.12 13.38 -29.93
N ARG A 382 -97.55 14.56 -30.19
CA ARG A 382 -98.28 15.72 -30.72
C ARG A 382 -98.92 15.40 -32.09
N ASP A 383 -98.21 14.70 -32.97
CA ASP A 383 -98.75 14.25 -34.26
C ASP A 383 -99.92 13.28 -34.08
N ALA A 384 -99.81 12.32 -33.15
CA ALA A 384 -100.90 11.41 -32.81
C ALA A 384 -102.12 12.15 -32.25
N ASP A 385 -101.90 13.14 -31.38
CA ASP A 385 -102.97 14.00 -30.85
C ASP A 385 -103.61 14.85 -31.95
N VAL A 386 -102.83 15.43 -32.85
CA VAL A 386 -103.33 16.16 -34.03
C VAL A 386 -104.16 15.22 -34.91
N GLN A 387 -103.72 13.99 -35.17
CA GLN A 387 -104.48 13.01 -35.93
C GLN A 387 -105.78 12.61 -35.21
N ARG A 388 -105.74 12.45 -33.89
CA ARG A 388 -106.93 12.19 -33.05
C ARG A 388 -107.91 13.35 -33.11
N LEU A 389 -107.43 14.59 -32.96
CA LEU A 389 -108.24 15.80 -33.09
C LEU A 389 -108.82 15.97 -34.50
N ARG A 390 -108.04 15.68 -35.55
CA ARG A 390 -108.52 15.63 -36.94
C ARG A 390 -109.59 14.55 -37.12
N GLY A 391 -109.41 13.38 -36.49
CA GLY A 391 -110.41 12.32 -36.43
C GLY A 391 -111.72 12.79 -35.77
N ARG A 392 -111.62 13.42 -34.59
CA ARG A 392 -112.77 14.02 -33.88
C ARG A 392 -113.45 15.11 -34.69
N LEU A 393 -112.68 15.98 -35.36
CA LEU A 393 -113.21 17.03 -36.22
C LEU A 393 -113.93 16.46 -37.45
N ARG A 394 -113.37 15.42 -38.08
CA ARG A 394 -114.04 14.71 -39.18
C ARG A 394 -115.34 14.08 -38.71
N ALA A 395 -115.33 13.39 -37.57
CA ALA A 395 -116.54 12.82 -36.97
C ALA A 395 -117.59 13.91 -36.66
N ALA A 396 -117.18 15.02 -36.04
CA ALA A 396 -118.07 16.15 -35.76
C ALA A 396 -118.64 16.79 -37.03
N ARG A 397 -117.85 16.92 -38.11
CA ARG A 397 -118.32 17.39 -39.42
C ARG A 397 -119.30 16.40 -40.07
N LEU A 398 -119.07 15.09 -39.93
CA LEU A 398 -119.99 14.06 -40.40
C LEU A 398 -121.33 14.12 -39.62
N MET A 399 -121.27 14.26 -38.29
CA MET A 399 -122.46 14.45 -37.45
C MET A 399 -123.18 15.76 -37.79
N ALA A 400 -122.45 16.86 -38.04
CA ALA A 400 -123.03 18.12 -38.47
C ALA A 400 -123.67 18.02 -39.86
N ARG A 401 -123.07 17.27 -40.79
CA ARG A 401 -123.66 17.00 -42.11
C ARG A 401 -124.86 16.07 -42.02
N SER A 402 -124.86 15.08 -41.13
CA SER A 402 -126.05 14.24 -40.92
C SER A 402 -127.15 14.99 -40.18
N SER A 403 -126.82 15.90 -39.26
CA SER A 403 -127.79 16.78 -38.61
C SER A 403 -128.30 17.86 -39.55
N GLN A 404 -127.46 18.34 -40.47
CA GLN A 404 -127.86 19.27 -41.52
C GLN A 404 -128.71 18.56 -42.58
N GLY A 405 -128.37 17.33 -42.97
CA GLY A 405 -129.22 16.46 -43.78
C GLY A 405 -130.55 16.13 -43.08
N ALA A 406 -130.54 15.86 -41.78
CA ALA A 406 -131.76 15.66 -40.99
C ALA A 406 -132.57 16.96 -40.81
N ALA A 407 -131.91 18.12 -40.78
CA ALA A 407 -132.56 19.43 -40.74
C ALA A 407 -133.16 19.79 -42.11
N GLU A 408 -132.48 19.47 -43.20
CA GLU A 408 -132.98 19.61 -44.58
C GLU A 408 -134.11 18.61 -44.87
N GLU A 409 -134.05 17.38 -44.34
CA GLU A 409 -135.16 16.43 -44.37
C GLU A 409 -136.34 16.88 -43.49
N ALA A 410 -136.08 17.48 -42.33
CA ALA A 410 -137.12 18.07 -41.48
C ALA A 410 -137.75 19.32 -42.09
N GLU A 411 -136.96 20.18 -42.77
CA GLU A 411 -137.45 21.30 -43.56
C GLU A 411 -138.21 20.84 -44.80
N ALA A 412 -137.78 19.78 -45.48
CA ALA A 412 -138.52 19.17 -46.59
C ALA A 412 -139.85 18.56 -46.12
N CYS A 413 -139.87 17.91 -44.94
CA CYS A 413 -141.11 17.42 -44.32
C CYS A 413 -142.01 18.58 -43.86
N ALA A 414 -141.44 19.65 -43.31
CA ALA A 414 -142.18 20.85 -42.93
C ALA A 414 -142.72 21.60 -44.16
N ALA A 415 -141.99 21.64 -45.27
CA ALA A 415 -142.42 22.22 -46.53
C ALA A 415 -143.52 21.39 -47.22
N LEU A 416 -143.48 20.06 -47.11
CA LEU A 416 -144.57 19.18 -47.54
C LEU A 416 -145.84 19.39 -46.69
N LEU A 417 -145.70 19.49 -45.38
CA LEU A 417 -146.81 19.81 -44.46
C LEU A 417 -147.37 21.24 -44.68
N TRP A 418 -146.53 22.20 -45.06
CA TRP A 418 -146.97 23.55 -45.42
C TRP A 418 -147.68 23.56 -46.78
N ARG A 419 -147.24 22.73 -47.74
CA ARG A 419 -147.90 22.55 -49.03
C ARG A 419 -149.28 21.88 -48.87
N GLU A 420 -149.40 20.86 -48.02
CA GLU A 420 -150.69 20.27 -47.64
C GLU A 420 -151.61 21.28 -46.91
N ARG A 421 -151.05 22.16 -46.07
CA ARG A 421 -151.83 23.24 -45.43
C ARG A 421 -152.27 24.33 -46.40
N CYS A 422 -151.49 24.64 -47.43
CA CYS A 422 -151.87 25.58 -48.49
C CYS A 422 -152.88 24.99 -49.47
N GLU A 423 -152.82 23.69 -49.75
CA GLU A 423 -153.84 22.99 -50.54
C GLU A 423 -155.18 22.93 -49.78
N HIS A 424 -155.17 22.70 -48.46
CA HIS A 424 -156.38 22.80 -47.63
C HIS A 424 -156.88 24.24 -47.40
N ALA A 425 -156.05 25.26 -47.56
CA ALA A 425 -156.49 26.67 -47.53
C ALA A 425 -157.01 27.16 -48.90
N ALA A 426 -156.59 26.54 -50.00
CA ALA A 426 -157.07 26.85 -51.36
C ALA A 426 -158.38 26.13 -51.71
N GLU A 427 -158.68 24.99 -51.08
CA GLU A 427 -159.97 24.28 -51.22
C GLU A 427 -161.12 24.91 -50.40
N GLY A 428 -160.82 25.89 -49.53
CA GLY A 428 -161.83 26.63 -48.75
C GLY A 428 -162.47 27.83 -49.45
N ALA A 429 -162.10 28.15 -50.71
CA ALA A 429 -162.48 29.42 -51.34
C ALA A 429 -163.04 29.30 -52.78
N SER A 430 -163.39 28.11 -53.28
CA SER A 430 -163.94 27.98 -54.65
C SER A 430 -164.98 26.86 -54.84
N ALA A 431 -165.96 26.79 -53.95
CA ALA A 431 -167.26 26.17 -54.23
C ALA A 431 -168.39 26.95 -53.51
N GLN A 432 -168.40 28.27 -53.73
CA GLN A 432 -169.62 29.04 -53.93
C GLN A 432 -169.87 29.07 -55.44
N HIS A 433 -170.39 27.97 -55.96
CA HIS A 433 -171.26 27.95 -57.12
C HIS A 433 -171.98 26.60 -57.12
N GLU A 434 -173.28 26.69 -56.81
CA GLU A 434 -174.32 25.65 -56.68
C GLU A 434 -174.49 25.00 -55.30
#